data_AF-A0A1W9JUP0-F1
#
_entry.id   AF-A0A1W9JUP0-F1
#
_cell.length_a   1.000
_cell.length_b   1.000
_cell.length_c   1.000
_cell.angle_alpha   90.00
_cell.angle_beta   90.00
_cell.angle_gamma   90.00
#
_symmetry.space_group_name_H-M   'P 1'
#
loop_
_entity.id
_entity.type
_entity.pdbx_description
1 polymer ?
#
loop_
_entity_poly.entity_id
_entity_poly.type
_entity_poly.pdbx_seq_one_letter_code
_entity_poly.pdbx_strand_id
1 'polypeptide(L)'
;MQLAKLRIEPSHLAIAALCLWFFSLFFPGFKYGFGGETLNGIYILLLGIPFGWMSNGWAVYANVFFISVFFKVISEKKPVWSVLFMVGFAATLPLCNEILVNENGGMSPITAWGWGAIIWIEALILMICAALLQKGILNARGLWLSGVLVIAIFLGAYQVHLRQLREANEQEKTLFLSGKMAFMTLDPCGIELTSPERQMIQSNATLGVYIDAQLAEPKEGRPNLYFPLPENYIEIKSDREWMAHKLYNGLGIRVLQTKQNNYPVL
;
A
#
# COMPACT_ATOMS: atom_id res chain seq x y z
N MET A 1 18.06 -47.47 -5.10
CA MET A 1 18.39 -46.03 -5.06
C MET A 1 17.44 -45.35 -4.09
N GLN A 2 17.81 -45.31 -2.80
CA GLN A 2 17.03 -44.62 -1.78
C GLN A 2 17.25 -43.12 -1.97
N LEU A 3 16.25 -42.41 -2.52
CA LEU A 3 16.18 -40.96 -2.42
C LEU A 3 16.20 -40.63 -0.92
N ALA A 4 17.33 -40.11 -0.43
CA ALA A 4 17.41 -39.52 0.89
C ALA A 4 16.22 -38.57 1.04
N LYS A 5 15.26 -38.92 1.92
CA LYS A 5 14.15 -38.02 2.25
C LYS A 5 14.78 -36.76 2.79
N LEU A 6 14.77 -35.70 1.98
CA LEU A 6 15.24 -34.38 2.38
C LEU A 6 14.38 -33.95 3.58
N ARG A 7 14.92 -34.11 4.79
CA ARG A 7 14.21 -33.78 6.02
C ARG A 7 14.38 -32.29 6.24
N ILE A 8 13.35 -31.53 5.91
CA ILE A 8 13.32 -30.09 6.19
C ILE A 8 13.22 -29.93 7.70
N GLU A 9 14.27 -29.37 8.30
CA GLU A 9 14.26 -29.02 9.73
C GLU A 9 13.64 -27.63 9.96
N PRO A 10 13.04 -27.38 11.14
CA PRO A 10 12.48 -26.08 11.52
C PRO A 10 13.48 -24.92 11.37
N SER A 11 14.75 -25.17 11.67
CA SER A 11 15.86 -24.21 11.54
C SER A 11 16.02 -23.69 10.12
N HIS A 12 15.94 -24.55 9.10
CA HIS A 12 16.02 -24.16 7.69
C HIS A 12 14.91 -23.19 7.31
N LEU A 13 13.67 -23.46 7.73
CA LEU A 13 12.53 -22.57 7.47
C LEU A 13 12.68 -21.23 8.21
N ALA A 14 13.17 -21.26 9.46
CA ALA A 14 13.40 -20.05 10.23
C ALA A 14 14.50 -19.17 9.61
N ILE A 15 15.58 -19.76 9.10
CA ILE A 15 16.63 -19.05 8.38
C ILE A 15 16.09 -18.47 7.08
N ALA A 16 15.36 -19.25 6.28
CA ALA A 16 14.77 -18.75 5.04
C ALA A 16 13.79 -17.60 5.30
N ALA A 17 12.96 -17.71 6.34
CA ALA A 17 12.08 -16.65 6.80
C ALA A 17 12.85 -15.39 7.21
N LEU A 18 13.95 -15.53 7.96
CA LEU A 18 14.79 -14.39 8.34
C LEU A 18 15.42 -13.71 7.12
N CYS A 19 15.89 -14.49 6.15
CA CYS A 19 16.44 -13.95 4.90
C CYS A 19 15.38 -13.18 4.10
N LEU A 20 14.16 -13.71 3.96
CA LEU A 20 13.06 -13.03 3.29
C LEU A 20 12.61 -11.77 4.03
N TRP A 21 12.50 -11.85 5.36
CA TRP A 21 12.20 -10.69 6.21
C TRP A 21 13.27 -9.61 6.05
N PHE A 22 14.55 -9.98 6.05
CA PHE A 22 15.64 -9.01 5.84
C PHE A 22 15.57 -8.40 4.44
N PHE A 23 15.32 -9.21 3.41
CA PHE A 23 15.16 -8.74 2.04
C PHE A 23 13.98 -7.77 1.92
N SER A 24 12.86 -8.02 2.61
CA SER A 24 11.68 -7.16 2.58
C SER A 24 11.96 -5.74 3.10
N LEU A 25 12.96 -5.56 3.98
CA LEU A 25 13.34 -4.25 4.52
C LEU A 25 13.91 -3.30 3.45
N PHE A 26 14.49 -3.83 2.38
CA PHE A 26 15.07 -3.03 1.29
C PHE A 26 14.06 -2.65 0.21
N PHE A 27 12.86 -3.22 0.27
CA PHE A 27 11.78 -2.92 -0.68
C PHE A 27 10.78 -1.94 -0.08
N PRO A 28 10.06 -1.18 -0.91
CA PRO A 28 8.93 -0.39 -0.48
C PRO A 28 7.93 -1.24 0.31
N GLY A 29 7.55 -0.76 1.49
CA GLY A 29 6.39 -1.29 2.20
C GLY A 29 5.12 -0.62 1.71
N PHE A 30 5.12 0.71 1.61
CA PHE A 30 3.99 1.46 1.07
C PHE A 30 4.40 2.87 0.60
N LYS A 31 3.49 3.50 -0.15
CA LYS A 31 3.53 4.91 -0.55
C LYS A 31 2.39 5.64 0.15
N TYR A 32 2.63 6.87 0.59
CA TYR A 32 1.63 7.71 1.25
C TYR A 32 1.48 9.04 0.54
N GLY A 33 0.29 9.63 0.64
CA GLY A 33 -0.05 10.87 -0.05
C GLY A 33 -0.15 10.71 -1.57
N PHE A 34 -0.67 11.75 -2.24
CA PHE A 34 -0.87 11.75 -3.69
C PHE A 34 0.45 12.00 -4.41
N GLY A 35 1.00 10.96 -5.06
CA GLY A 35 2.34 11.05 -5.63
C GLY A 35 3.47 11.21 -4.62
N GLY A 36 3.18 11.05 -3.31
CA GLY A 36 4.08 11.36 -2.20
C GLY A 36 5.27 10.43 -2.04
N GLU A 37 5.80 10.31 -0.83
CA GLU A 37 7.03 9.57 -0.59
C GLU A 37 6.78 8.06 -0.46
N THR A 38 7.81 7.29 -0.81
CA THR A 38 7.81 5.84 -0.67
C THR A 38 8.61 5.47 0.57
N LEU A 39 7.98 4.77 1.52
CA LEU A 39 8.68 4.25 2.70
C LEU A 39 9.10 2.81 2.48
N ASN A 40 10.41 2.58 2.55
CA ASN A 40 10.96 1.22 2.54
C ASN A 40 10.75 0.54 3.88
N GLY A 41 10.76 -0.80 3.89
CA GLY A 41 10.53 -1.59 5.09
C GLY A 41 11.45 -1.24 6.26
N ILE A 42 12.72 -0.86 6.00
CA ILE A 42 13.63 -0.43 7.06
C ILE A 42 13.17 0.87 7.76
N TYR A 43 12.68 1.85 7.00
CA TYR A 43 12.15 3.09 7.59
C TYR A 43 10.86 2.83 8.36
N ILE A 44 9.98 1.99 7.81
CA ILE A 44 8.74 1.56 8.48
C ILE A 44 9.07 0.86 9.80
N LEU A 45 10.11 0.03 9.84
CA LEU A 45 10.54 -0.65 11.06
C LEU A 45 11.09 0.36 12.09
N LEU A 46 12.01 1.23 11.68
CA LEU A 46 12.69 2.17 12.56
C LEU A 46 11.74 3.23 13.15
N LEU A 47 10.80 3.72 12.35
CA LEU A 47 9.82 4.72 12.79
C LEU A 47 8.58 4.06 13.41
N GLY A 48 8.15 2.91 12.91
CA GLY A 48 6.96 2.23 13.39
C GLY A 48 7.14 1.61 14.78
N ILE A 49 8.32 1.11 15.14
CA ILE A 49 8.53 0.60 16.52
C ILE A 49 8.22 1.69 17.57
N PRO A 50 8.79 2.90 17.51
CA PRO A 50 8.48 3.97 18.47
C PRO A 50 7.08 4.61 18.26
N PHE A 51 6.64 4.80 17.02
CA PHE A 51 5.48 5.66 16.70
C PHE A 51 4.29 4.95 16.04
N GLY A 52 4.38 3.66 15.73
CA GLY A 52 3.36 2.93 14.97
C GLY A 52 1.99 2.93 15.65
N TRP A 53 1.95 2.92 16.98
CA TRP A 53 0.70 3.03 17.74
C TRP A 53 -0.08 4.34 17.47
N MET A 54 0.60 5.43 17.08
CA MET A 54 -0.03 6.73 16.81
C MET A 54 -0.84 6.74 15.50
N SER A 55 -0.54 5.84 14.56
CA SER A 55 -1.20 5.75 13.26
C SER A 55 -1.95 4.43 13.05
N ASN A 56 -2.33 3.73 14.13
CA ASN A 56 -2.85 2.36 14.08
C ASN A 56 -1.93 1.35 13.36
N GLY A 57 -0.65 1.67 13.20
CA GLY A 57 0.41 0.84 12.60
C GLY A 57 0.91 -0.27 13.52
N TRP A 58 0.02 -0.92 14.28
CA TRP A 58 0.37 -1.96 15.25
C TRP A 58 1.07 -3.18 14.62
N ALA A 59 0.90 -3.39 13.31
CA ALA A 59 1.53 -4.48 12.57
C ALA A 59 3.06 -4.47 12.64
N VAL A 60 3.68 -3.30 12.84
CA VAL A 60 5.13 -3.20 13.00
C VAL A 60 5.66 -3.95 14.23
N TYR A 61 4.85 -4.09 15.29
CA TYR A 61 5.25 -4.82 16.50
C TYR A 61 5.40 -6.33 16.26
N ALA A 62 4.77 -6.87 15.21
CA ALA A 62 4.97 -8.26 14.81
C ALA A 62 6.45 -8.58 14.53
N ASN A 63 7.25 -7.60 14.10
CA ASN A 63 8.68 -7.77 13.83
C ASN A 63 9.48 -8.12 15.11
N VAL A 64 9.12 -7.53 16.26
CA VAL A 64 9.77 -7.83 17.55
C VAL A 64 9.53 -9.29 17.92
N PHE A 65 8.29 -9.74 17.77
CA PHE A 65 7.92 -11.12 18.05
C PHE A 65 8.44 -12.10 17.01
N PHE A 66 8.57 -11.70 15.74
CA PHE A 66 9.21 -12.49 14.68
C PHE A 66 10.63 -12.88 15.06
N ILE A 67 11.45 -11.91 15.49
CA ILE A 67 12.82 -12.16 15.97
C ILE A 67 12.81 -13.05 17.22
N SER A 68 11.86 -12.85 18.13
CA SER A 68 11.67 -13.72 19.30
C SER A 68 11.35 -15.17 18.90
N VAL A 69 10.49 -15.39 17.90
CA VAL A 69 10.18 -16.72 17.36
C VAL A 69 11.43 -17.34 16.75
N PHE A 70 12.18 -16.60 15.91
CA PHE A 70 13.41 -17.08 15.29
C PHE A 70 14.39 -17.66 16.32
N PHE A 71 14.76 -16.88 17.35
CA PHE A 71 15.70 -17.35 18.36
C PHE A 71 15.19 -18.55 19.14
N LYS A 72 13.89 -18.61 19.44
CA LYS A 72 13.28 -19.75 20.12
C LYS A 72 13.27 -21.00 19.24
N VAL A 73 13.02 -20.86 17.93
CA VAL A 73 13.10 -21.98 16.99
C VAL A 73 14.52 -22.52 16.90
N ILE A 74 15.52 -21.65 16.73
CA ILE A 74 16.94 -22.04 16.68
C ILE A 74 17.42 -22.66 18.00
N SER A 75 16.93 -22.18 19.13
CA SER A 75 17.30 -22.69 20.46
C SER A 75 16.46 -23.89 20.92
N GLU A 76 15.63 -24.48 20.06
CA GLU A 76 14.73 -25.59 20.39
C GLU A 76 13.72 -25.31 21.53
N LYS A 77 13.42 -24.02 21.77
CA LYS A 77 12.46 -23.57 22.79
C LYS A 77 11.08 -23.36 22.17
N LYS A 78 10.02 -23.65 22.93
CA LYS A 78 8.62 -23.48 22.49
C LYS A 78 8.27 -21.99 22.24
N PRO A 79 7.94 -21.56 21.00
CA PRO A 79 7.70 -20.16 20.66
C PRO A 79 6.22 -19.75 20.76
N VAL A 80 5.41 -20.39 21.61
CA VAL A 80 3.93 -20.29 21.55
C VAL A 80 3.41 -18.86 21.60
N TRP A 81 3.74 -18.14 22.67
CA TRP A 81 3.30 -16.76 22.88
C TRP A 81 3.89 -15.80 21.85
N SER A 82 5.15 -16.01 21.46
CA SER A 82 5.80 -15.18 20.45
C SER A 82 5.07 -15.31 19.10
N VAL A 83 4.66 -16.52 18.71
CA VAL A 83 3.87 -16.73 17.48
C VAL A 83 2.50 -16.06 17.60
N LEU A 84 1.81 -16.22 18.74
CA LEU A 84 0.48 -15.61 18.95
C LEU A 84 0.53 -14.09 18.84
N PHE A 85 1.50 -13.43 19.49
CA PHE A 85 1.66 -11.98 19.38
C PHE A 85 2.11 -11.55 17.98
N MET A 86 3.02 -12.29 17.35
CA MET A 86 3.45 -12.01 15.97
C MET A 86 2.25 -12.01 15.01
N VAL A 87 1.41 -13.05 15.08
CA VAL A 87 0.20 -13.16 14.24
C VAL A 87 -0.83 -12.10 14.63
N GLY A 88 -1.06 -11.90 15.93
CA GLY A 88 -2.04 -10.92 16.43
C GLY A 88 -1.72 -9.50 15.98
N PHE A 89 -0.47 -9.07 16.08
CA PHE A 89 -0.04 -7.77 15.56
C PHE A 89 -0.06 -7.74 14.04
N ALA A 90 0.41 -8.79 13.33
CA ALA A 90 0.35 -8.80 11.88
C ALA A 90 -1.09 -8.68 11.33
N ALA A 91 -2.06 -9.28 12.02
CA ALA A 91 -3.47 -9.23 11.66
C ALA A 91 -4.08 -7.81 11.75
N THR A 92 -3.42 -6.85 12.40
CA THR A 92 -3.88 -5.46 12.45
C THR A 92 -3.44 -4.65 11.23
N LEU A 93 -2.69 -5.23 10.28
CA LEU A 93 -2.23 -4.53 9.07
C LEU A 93 -3.37 -3.81 8.32
N PRO A 94 -4.59 -4.38 8.17
CA PRO A 94 -5.70 -3.68 7.51
C PRO A 94 -6.23 -2.44 8.23
N LEU A 95 -5.88 -2.25 9.50
CA LEU A 95 -6.24 -1.05 10.27
C LEU A 95 -5.29 0.12 9.97
N CYS A 96 -4.12 -0.16 9.38
CA CYS A 96 -3.14 0.83 8.98
C CYS A 96 -3.52 1.39 7.60
N ASN A 97 -4.29 2.47 7.58
CA ASN A 97 -4.71 3.15 6.35
C ASN A 97 -4.06 4.53 6.18
N GLU A 98 -3.39 5.02 7.22
CA GLU A 98 -2.80 6.35 7.28
C GLU A 98 -1.46 6.31 8.01
N ILE A 99 -0.61 7.30 7.75
CA ILE A 99 0.64 7.51 8.47
C ILE A 99 0.75 8.91 9.04
N LEU A 100 1.49 9.03 10.14
CA LEU A 100 1.84 10.32 10.72
C LEU A 100 2.93 10.98 9.85
N VAL A 101 2.64 12.18 9.33
CA VAL A 101 3.56 12.94 8.46
C VAL A 101 4.19 14.16 9.13
N ASN A 102 3.65 14.62 10.25
CA ASN A 102 4.24 15.71 11.02
C ASN A 102 3.96 15.58 12.53
N GLU A 103 4.74 16.30 13.33
CA GLU A 103 4.67 16.30 14.80
C GLU A 103 3.36 16.91 15.34
N ASN A 104 2.61 17.64 14.50
CA ASN A 104 1.34 18.27 14.85
C ASN A 104 0.13 17.32 14.69
N GLY A 105 0.36 16.04 14.42
CA GLY A 105 -0.72 15.05 14.25
C GLY A 105 -1.28 14.97 12.83
N GLY A 106 -0.60 15.54 11.84
CA GLY A 106 -0.98 15.43 10.44
C GLY A 106 -0.90 13.98 9.96
N MET A 107 -2.00 13.48 9.40
CA MET A 107 -2.13 12.13 8.89
C MET A 107 -2.21 12.15 7.37
N SER A 108 -1.58 11.17 6.70
CA SER A 108 -1.64 11.02 5.25
C SER A 108 -2.02 9.60 4.86
N PRO A 109 -2.96 9.40 3.93
CA PRO A 109 -3.43 8.08 3.56
C PRO A 109 -2.36 7.27 2.83
N ILE A 110 -2.37 5.97 3.04
CA ILE A 110 -1.60 5.01 2.27
C ILE A 110 -2.26 4.83 0.91
N THR A 111 -1.56 5.21 -0.15
CA THR A 111 -2.08 5.23 -1.53
C THR A 111 -1.66 4.01 -2.35
N ALA A 112 -0.59 3.33 -1.96
CA ALA A 112 -0.17 2.07 -2.58
C ALA A 112 0.67 1.20 -1.64
N TRP A 113 0.59 -0.11 -1.80
CA TRP A 113 1.39 -1.11 -1.11
C TRP A 113 2.51 -1.62 -1.98
N GLY A 114 3.70 -1.77 -1.39
CA GLY A 114 4.90 -2.19 -2.07
C GLY A 114 5.18 -3.69 -2.00
N TRP A 115 6.07 -4.17 -2.86
CA TRP A 115 6.48 -5.59 -2.86
C TRP A 115 7.11 -6.02 -1.54
N GLY A 116 7.72 -5.10 -0.78
CA GLY A 116 8.25 -5.38 0.54
C GLY A 116 7.18 -5.84 1.53
N ALA A 117 5.95 -5.31 1.44
CA ALA A 117 4.85 -5.77 2.29
C ALA A 117 4.44 -7.21 1.98
N ILE A 118 4.42 -7.59 0.69
CA ILE A 118 4.12 -8.97 0.27
C ILE A 118 5.19 -9.95 0.77
N ILE A 119 6.47 -9.63 0.52
CA ILE A 119 7.60 -10.46 0.96
C ILE A 119 7.62 -10.60 2.49
N TRP A 120 7.27 -9.52 3.21
CA TRP A 120 7.14 -9.55 4.67
C TRP A 120 6.05 -10.53 5.15
N ILE A 121 4.88 -10.55 4.50
CA ILE A 121 3.81 -11.53 4.80
C ILE A 121 4.30 -12.96 4.58
N GLU A 122 5.00 -13.22 3.47
CA GLU A 122 5.55 -14.55 3.17
C GLU A 122 6.58 -15.00 4.22
N ALA A 123 7.43 -14.07 4.67
CA ALA A 123 8.37 -14.32 5.74
C ALA A 123 7.66 -14.72 7.05
N LEU A 124 6.57 -14.03 7.41
CA LEU A 124 5.75 -14.40 8.58
C LEU A 124 5.17 -15.80 8.46
N ILE A 125 4.64 -16.16 7.28
CA ILE A 125 4.07 -17.50 7.03
C ILE A 125 5.14 -18.57 7.21
N LEU A 126 6.34 -18.37 6.66
CA LEU A 126 7.45 -19.32 6.82
C LEU A 126 7.89 -19.45 8.28
N MET A 127 7.91 -18.35 9.04
CA MET A 127 8.24 -18.37 10.47
C MET A 127 7.18 -19.13 11.28
N ILE A 128 5.89 -18.97 10.95
CA ILE A 128 4.80 -19.77 11.54
C ILE A 128 5.00 -21.25 11.22
N CYS A 129 5.33 -21.58 9.97
CA CYS A 129 5.58 -22.96 9.56
C CYS A 129 6.76 -23.58 10.32
N ALA A 130 7.85 -22.84 10.49
CA ALA A 130 9.00 -23.26 11.30
C ALA A 130 8.58 -23.60 12.74
N ALA A 131 7.81 -22.71 13.38
CA ALA A 131 7.31 -22.92 14.74
C ALA A 131 6.34 -24.10 14.87
N LEU A 132 5.45 -24.31 13.89
CA LEU A 132 4.50 -25.43 13.87
C LEU A 132 5.19 -26.76 13.59
N LEU A 133 6.20 -26.77 12.71
CA LEU A 133 7.01 -27.94 12.42
C LEU A 133 7.83 -28.37 13.64
N GLN A 134 8.41 -27.42 14.38
CA GLN A 134 9.14 -27.69 15.62
C GLN A 134 8.25 -28.37 16.67
N LYS A 135 6.96 -28.00 16.74
CA LYS A 135 5.99 -28.63 17.64
C LYS A 135 5.45 -29.98 17.14
N GLY A 136 5.84 -30.43 15.95
CA GLY A 136 5.29 -31.63 15.33
C GLY A 136 3.82 -31.49 14.89
N ILE A 137 3.29 -30.27 14.85
CA ILE A 137 1.91 -30.00 14.41
C ILE A 137 1.83 -30.00 12.88
N LEU A 138 2.86 -29.45 12.22
CA LEU A 138 2.92 -29.40 10.76
C LEU A 138 3.54 -30.69 10.21
N ASN A 139 2.81 -31.38 9.34
CA ASN A 139 3.31 -32.53 8.59
C ASN A 139 3.76 -32.13 7.18
N ALA A 140 4.27 -33.09 6.39
CA ALA A 140 4.75 -32.83 5.03
C ALA A 140 3.68 -32.23 4.10
N ARG A 141 2.42 -32.66 4.23
CA ARG A 141 1.30 -32.10 3.46
C ARG A 141 1.02 -30.66 3.86
N GLY A 142 1.03 -30.36 5.15
CA GLY A 142 0.88 -29.00 5.67
C GLY A 142 1.98 -28.07 5.19
N LEU A 143 3.23 -28.55 5.17
CA LEU A 143 4.37 -27.80 4.64
C LEU A 143 4.23 -27.53 3.12
N TRP A 144 3.77 -28.52 2.36
CA TRP A 144 3.50 -28.34 0.93
C TRP A 144 2.37 -27.32 0.68
N LEU A 145 1.27 -27.42 1.43
CA LEU A 145 0.15 -26.48 1.34
C LEU A 145 0.56 -25.04 1.72
N SER A 146 1.47 -24.87 2.67
CA SER A 146 2.01 -23.55 3.02
C SER A 146 2.91 -23.00 1.92
N GLY A 147 3.69 -23.83 1.23
CA GLY A 147 4.40 -23.44 0.02
C GLY A 147 3.45 -22.98 -1.10
N VAL A 148 2.35 -23.72 -1.32
CA VAL A 148 1.30 -23.33 -2.28
C VAL A 148 0.65 -22.01 -1.86
N LEU A 149 0.39 -21.80 -0.57
CA LEU A 149 -0.18 -20.56 -0.05
C LEU A 149 0.72 -19.35 -0.30
N VAL A 150 2.02 -19.48 -0.04
CA VAL A 150 3.01 -18.42 -0.34
C VAL A 150 2.98 -18.04 -1.82
N ILE A 151 3.06 -19.03 -2.70
CA ILE A 151 2.98 -18.81 -4.16
C ILE A 151 1.64 -18.16 -4.56
N ALA A 152 0.52 -18.62 -3.97
CA ALA A 152 -0.81 -18.08 -4.26
C ALA A 152 -0.93 -16.61 -3.84
N ILE A 153 -0.36 -16.22 -2.70
CA ILE A 153 -0.34 -14.83 -2.23
C ILE A 153 0.45 -13.96 -3.22
N PHE A 154 1.64 -14.39 -3.63
CA PHE A 154 2.44 -13.68 -4.61
C PHE A 154 1.71 -13.52 -5.95
N LEU A 155 1.17 -14.61 -6.48
CA LEU A 155 0.45 -14.61 -7.75
C LEU A 155 -0.83 -13.77 -7.68
N GLY A 156 -1.54 -13.79 -6.55
CA GLY A 156 -2.70 -12.94 -6.32
C GLY A 156 -2.33 -11.46 -6.35
N ALA A 157 -1.29 -11.07 -5.60
CA ALA A 157 -0.77 -9.70 -5.62
C ALA A 157 -0.29 -9.28 -7.02
N TYR A 158 0.40 -10.18 -7.73
CA TYR A 158 0.86 -9.95 -9.10
C TYR A 158 -0.28 -9.84 -10.11
N GLN A 159 -1.36 -10.62 -9.96
CA GLN A 159 -2.54 -10.49 -10.80
C GLN A 159 -3.24 -9.14 -10.59
N VAL A 160 -3.35 -8.67 -9.34
CA VAL A 160 -3.87 -7.34 -9.02
C VAL A 160 -2.98 -6.26 -9.63
N HIS A 161 -1.66 -6.39 -9.48
CA HIS A 161 -0.67 -5.50 -10.09
C HIS A 161 -0.86 -5.38 -11.60
N LEU A 162 -0.96 -6.52 -12.31
CA LEU A 162 -1.18 -6.55 -13.75
C LEU A 162 -2.53 -5.97 -14.17
N ARG A 163 -3.59 -6.19 -13.37
CA ARG A 163 -4.90 -5.60 -13.64
C ARG A 163 -4.82 -4.08 -13.55
N GLN A 164 -4.29 -3.57 -12.44
CA GLN A 164 -4.15 -2.14 -12.21
C GLN A 164 -3.20 -1.47 -13.21
N LEU A 165 -2.13 -2.15 -13.65
CA LEU A 165 -1.26 -1.65 -14.73
C LEU A 165 -1.97 -1.54 -16.09
N ARG A 166 -2.99 -2.36 -16.35
CA ARG A 166 -3.78 -2.29 -17.59
C ARG A 166 -4.85 -1.21 -17.54
N GLU A 167 -5.43 -1.01 -16.37
CA GLU A 167 -6.55 -0.07 -16.15
C GLU A 167 -6.06 1.37 -15.93
N ALA A 168 -4.89 1.55 -15.32
CA ALA A 168 -4.33 2.87 -15.03
C ALA A 168 -3.79 3.58 -16.27
N ASN A 169 -3.90 4.92 -16.30
CA ASN A 169 -3.22 5.76 -17.29
C ASN A 169 -1.72 5.95 -16.92
N GLU A 170 -0.93 6.59 -17.79
CA GLU A 170 0.52 6.75 -17.57
C GLU A 170 0.84 7.61 -16.34
N GLN A 171 0.01 8.60 -16.04
CA GLN A 171 0.20 9.42 -14.85
C GLN A 171 -0.06 8.62 -13.57
N GLU A 172 -1.13 7.85 -13.49
CA GLU A 172 -1.43 6.99 -12.35
C GLU A 172 -0.35 5.93 -12.14
N LYS A 173 0.19 5.36 -13.23
CA LYS A 173 1.31 4.42 -13.15
C LYS A 173 2.55 5.06 -12.54
N THR A 174 2.90 6.27 -12.99
CA THR A 174 4.08 6.98 -12.46
C THR A 174 3.88 7.43 -11.01
N LEU A 175 2.66 7.84 -10.65
CA LEU A 175 2.33 8.31 -9.31
C LEU A 175 2.14 7.18 -8.29
N PHE A 176 1.54 6.04 -8.64
CA PHE A 176 1.14 5.02 -7.66
C PHE A 176 1.75 3.62 -7.91
N LEU A 177 2.00 3.26 -9.18
CA LEU A 177 2.52 1.93 -9.57
C LEU A 177 3.96 1.99 -10.09
N SER A 178 4.78 2.89 -9.55
CA SER A 178 6.22 2.87 -9.86
C SER A 178 6.76 1.45 -9.62
N GLY A 179 7.72 0.97 -10.42
CA GLY A 179 8.03 -0.48 -10.56
C GLY A 179 8.42 -1.26 -9.29
N LYS A 180 8.47 -0.61 -8.13
CA LYS A 180 8.69 -1.22 -6.81
C LYS A 180 7.39 -1.35 -5.98
N MET A 181 6.26 -0.85 -6.48
CA MET A 181 4.94 -0.95 -5.88
C MET A 181 4.20 -2.19 -6.38
N ALA A 182 3.50 -2.87 -5.48
CA ALA A 182 2.72 -4.06 -5.79
C ALA A 182 1.33 -3.68 -6.28
N PHE A 183 0.59 -2.86 -5.53
CA PHE A 183 -0.76 -2.44 -5.93
C PHE A 183 -1.15 -1.12 -5.27
N MET A 184 -2.03 -0.36 -5.94
CA MET A 184 -2.65 0.85 -5.38
C MET A 184 -3.87 0.48 -4.52
N THR A 185 -4.14 1.29 -3.49
CA THR A 185 -5.34 1.17 -2.64
C THR A 185 -6.56 1.85 -3.25
N LEU A 186 -6.33 2.82 -4.14
CA LEU A 186 -7.37 3.54 -4.88
C LEU A 186 -7.69 2.80 -6.18
N ASP A 187 -8.95 2.84 -6.61
CA ASP A 187 -9.31 2.35 -7.94
C ASP A 187 -8.80 3.32 -9.01
N PRO A 188 -8.13 2.83 -10.08
CA PRO A 188 -7.69 3.69 -11.17
C PRO A 188 -8.90 4.36 -11.83
N CYS A 189 -8.82 5.68 -12.00
CA CYS A 189 -9.86 6.47 -12.63
C CYS A 189 -9.69 6.54 -14.15
N GLY A 190 -8.45 6.33 -14.64
CA GLY A 190 -8.11 6.33 -16.08
C GLY A 190 -8.13 7.72 -16.72
N ILE A 191 -8.37 8.78 -15.96
CA ILE A 191 -8.40 10.18 -16.42
C ILE A 191 -7.07 10.83 -16.05
N GLU A 192 -6.35 11.38 -17.02
CA GLU A 192 -5.12 12.14 -16.75
C GLU A 192 -5.49 13.45 -16.06
N LEU A 193 -4.94 13.66 -14.86
CA LEU A 193 -5.03 14.88 -14.09
C LEU A 193 -3.84 15.75 -14.44
N THR A 194 -3.95 16.53 -15.50
CA THR A 194 -3.01 17.62 -15.70
C THR A 194 -3.15 18.64 -14.56
N SER A 195 -2.02 19.12 -14.06
CA SER A 195 -1.96 20.21 -13.09
C SER A 195 -1.49 21.44 -13.84
N PRO A 196 -2.07 22.63 -13.61
CA PRO A 196 -1.61 23.85 -14.25
C PRO A 196 -0.13 24.09 -13.92
N GLU A 197 0.66 24.48 -14.93
CA GLU A 197 2.06 24.87 -14.72
C GLU A 197 2.14 26.01 -13.69
N ARG A 198 3.01 25.86 -12.68
CA ARG A 198 3.18 26.83 -11.56
C ARG A 198 3.32 28.29 -12.00
N GLN A 199 3.73 28.55 -13.23
CA GLN A 199 3.91 29.90 -13.76
C GLN A 199 2.58 30.64 -14.05
N MET A 200 1.44 29.96 -14.13
CA MET A 200 0.17 30.60 -14.52
C MET A 200 -0.71 31.05 -13.36
N ILE A 201 -0.38 30.67 -12.12
CA ILE A 201 -1.18 31.03 -10.93
C ILE A 201 -0.46 32.15 -10.19
N GLN A 202 -0.96 33.39 -10.33
CA GLN A 202 -0.55 34.50 -9.46
C GLN A 202 -0.83 34.08 -8.01
N SER A 203 0.05 34.44 -7.06
CA SER A 203 -0.01 33.96 -5.65
C SER A 203 -1.34 34.22 -4.92
N ASN A 204 -2.25 34.98 -5.53
CA ASN A 204 -3.52 35.43 -4.96
C ASN A 204 -4.73 34.97 -5.82
N ALA A 205 -4.53 34.14 -6.84
CA ALA A 205 -5.61 33.69 -7.71
C ALA A 205 -6.46 32.61 -7.04
N THR A 206 -7.78 32.82 -7.00
CA THR A 206 -8.73 31.80 -6.56
C THR A 206 -8.93 30.77 -7.67
N LEU A 207 -8.51 29.53 -7.43
CA LEU A 207 -8.75 28.42 -8.34
C LEU A 207 -10.10 27.77 -7.99
N GLY A 208 -11.07 27.87 -8.89
CA GLY A 208 -12.35 27.16 -8.75
C GLY A 208 -12.27 25.80 -9.46
N VAL A 209 -12.37 24.70 -8.70
CA VAL A 209 -12.52 23.36 -9.26
C VAL A 209 -13.99 22.97 -9.20
N TYR A 210 -14.64 22.81 -10.35
CA TYR A 210 -16.00 22.28 -10.41
C TYR A 210 -15.97 20.80 -10.74
N ILE A 211 -16.37 20.00 -9.75
CA ILE A 211 -16.54 18.56 -9.89
C ILE A 211 -18.02 18.35 -10.23
N ASP A 212 -18.30 17.64 -11.33
CA ASP A 212 -19.68 17.25 -11.66
C ASP A 212 -20.31 16.56 -10.44
N ALA A 213 -21.52 16.98 -10.05
CA ALA A 213 -22.22 16.40 -8.90
C ALA A 213 -22.40 14.87 -9.01
N GLN A 214 -22.43 14.34 -10.24
CA GLN A 214 -22.47 12.90 -10.49
C GLN A 214 -21.14 12.16 -10.29
N LEU A 215 -20.04 12.90 -10.09
CA LEU A 215 -18.71 12.43 -9.71
C LEU A 215 -18.41 12.68 -8.22
N ALA A 216 -19.16 13.58 -7.58
CA ALA A 216 -19.05 13.90 -6.14
C ALA A 216 -19.69 12.83 -5.24
N GLU A 217 -20.70 12.11 -5.73
CA GLU A 217 -21.32 10.99 -5.04
C GLU A 217 -20.97 9.66 -5.75
N PRO A 218 -20.18 8.77 -5.13
CA PRO A 218 -19.87 7.48 -5.72
C PRO A 218 -21.14 6.62 -5.78
N LYS A 219 -21.73 6.50 -6.97
CA LYS A 219 -22.70 5.43 -7.27
C LYS A 219 -21.95 4.14 -7.54
N GLU A 220 -22.50 3.01 -7.13
CA GLU A 220 -21.93 1.67 -7.38
C GLU A 220 -21.43 1.54 -8.83
N GLY A 221 -20.14 1.23 -8.99
CA GLY A 221 -19.51 1.05 -10.29
C GLY A 221 -18.85 2.28 -10.93
N ARG A 222 -18.73 3.42 -10.22
CA ARG A 222 -17.93 4.58 -10.66
C ARG A 222 -16.70 4.78 -9.75
N PRO A 223 -15.51 5.10 -10.30
CA PRO A 223 -14.30 5.31 -9.50
C PRO A 223 -14.42 6.55 -8.61
N ASN A 224 -13.88 6.47 -7.40
CA ASN A 224 -13.76 7.62 -6.51
C ASN A 224 -12.80 8.65 -7.15
N LEU A 225 -13.32 9.80 -7.56
CA LEU A 225 -12.50 10.92 -7.98
C LEU A 225 -11.99 11.66 -6.74
N TYR A 226 -10.79 11.31 -6.29
CA TYR A 226 -10.10 12.03 -5.23
C TYR A 226 -9.21 13.12 -5.84
N PHE A 227 -9.64 14.38 -5.73
CA PHE A 227 -8.86 15.54 -6.15
C PHE A 227 -8.00 16.04 -4.97
N PRO A 228 -6.67 16.17 -5.11
CA PRO A 228 -5.85 16.85 -4.11
C PRO A 228 -6.22 18.34 -4.11
N LEU A 229 -7.02 18.75 -3.14
CA LEU A 229 -7.43 20.15 -2.99
C LEU A 229 -6.27 20.94 -2.34
N PRO A 230 -5.85 22.08 -2.91
CA PRO A 230 -4.81 22.90 -2.30
C PRO A 230 -5.30 23.50 -0.97
N GLU A 231 -4.36 23.89 -0.09
CA GLU A 231 -4.67 24.40 1.27
C GLU A 231 -5.62 25.60 1.30
N ASN A 232 -5.76 26.31 0.19
CA ASN A 232 -6.63 27.47 -0.01
C ASN A 232 -7.88 27.17 -0.86
N TYR A 233 -8.33 25.91 -0.89
CA TYR A 233 -9.54 25.52 -1.60
C TYR A 233 -10.79 26.22 -1.05
N ILE A 234 -11.58 26.79 -1.97
CA ILE A 234 -12.89 27.36 -1.69
C ILE A 234 -13.88 26.72 -2.66
N GLU A 235 -14.87 26.01 -2.14
CA GLU A 235 -15.96 25.44 -2.94
C GLU A 235 -16.92 26.56 -3.37
N ILE A 236 -16.92 26.90 -4.67
CA ILE A 236 -17.81 27.94 -5.22
C ILE A 236 -19.05 27.27 -5.83
N LYS A 237 -20.20 27.39 -5.16
CA LYS A 237 -21.50 26.81 -5.58
C LYS A 237 -22.32 27.68 -6.55
N SER A 238 -21.69 28.39 -7.49
CA SER A 238 -22.38 29.43 -8.29
C SER A 238 -22.37 29.20 -9.81
N ASP A 239 -23.55 29.29 -10.42
CA ASP A 239 -23.85 29.14 -11.85
C ASP A 239 -23.37 30.32 -12.73
N ARG A 240 -22.08 30.42 -13.06
CA ARG A 240 -21.65 31.36 -14.13
C ARG A 240 -20.74 30.73 -15.19
N GLU A 241 -21.10 31.03 -16.44
CA GLU A 241 -20.50 30.77 -17.76
C GLU A 241 -19.32 29.79 -17.80
N TRP A 242 -19.64 28.55 -18.19
CA TRP A 242 -18.69 27.45 -18.33
C TRP A 242 -18.58 27.00 -19.79
N MET A 243 -17.38 26.66 -20.25
CA MET A 243 -17.20 25.88 -21.49
C MET A 243 -17.13 24.38 -21.15
N ALA A 244 -18.10 23.61 -21.65
CA ALA A 244 -18.14 22.16 -21.46
C ALA A 244 -17.18 21.47 -22.43
N HIS A 245 -16.21 20.71 -21.91
CA HIS A 245 -15.45 19.76 -22.71
C HIS A 245 -16.10 18.38 -22.58
N LYS A 246 -16.46 17.79 -23.72
CA LYS A 246 -17.16 16.49 -23.76
C LYS A 246 -16.11 15.38 -23.69
N LEU A 247 -16.14 14.57 -22.64
CA LEU A 247 -15.39 13.32 -22.54
C LEU A 247 -16.28 12.18 -22.01
N TYR A 248 -15.71 10.98 -22.01
CA TYR A 248 -16.35 9.65 -22.08
C TYR A 248 -17.75 9.52 -21.44
N ASN A 249 -18.71 9.00 -22.19
CA ASN A 249 -20.15 8.90 -21.83
C ASN A 249 -20.86 10.22 -21.50
N GLY A 250 -20.29 11.38 -21.84
CA GLY A 250 -20.94 12.69 -21.71
C GLY A 250 -20.72 13.38 -20.37
N LEU A 251 -19.78 12.91 -19.55
CA LEU A 251 -19.36 13.53 -18.29
C LEU A 251 -18.09 14.36 -18.53
N GLY A 252 -18.01 15.55 -17.93
CA GLY A 252 -16.92 16.48 -18.19
C GLY A 252 -16.54 17.31 -16.97
N ILE A 253 -15.25 17.66 -16.88
CA ILE A 253 -14.73 18.64 -15.93
C ILE A 253 -14.93 20.03 -16.54
N ARG A 254 -15.39 20.99 -15.74
CA ARG A 254 -15.52 22.40 -16.16
C ARG A 254 -14.53 23.25 -15.36
N VAL A 255 -13.71 24.02 -16.05
CA VAL A 255 -12.73 24.94 -15.43
C VAL A 255 -13.20 26.38 -15.66
N LEU A 256 -13.13 27.20 -14.61
CA LEU A 256 -13.54 28.60 -14.66
C LEU A 256 -12.46 29.42 -15.37
N GLN A 257 -12.81 30.08 -16.48
CA GLN A 257 -11.92 30.99 -17.18
C GLN A 257 -11.89 32.35 -16.43
N THR A 258 -10.71 32.83 -16.03
CA THR A 258 -10.59 34.21 -15.57
C THR A 258 -10.71 35.17 -16.75
N LYS A 259 -11.25 36.38 -16.52
CA LYS A 259 -11.62 37.39 -17.53
C LYS A 259 -10.45 37.96 -18.39
N GLN A 260 -9.29 37.32 -18.40
CA GLN A 260 -8.13 37.73 -19.19
C GLN A 260 -7.61 36.54 -19.99
N ASN A 261 -8.14 36.38 -21.21
CA ASN A 261 -7.54 35.86 -22.45
C ASN A 261 -6.39 34.83 -22.42
N ASN A 262 -6.31 33.96 -21.43
CA ASN A 262 -5.44 32.80 -21.45
C ASN A 262 -6.30 31.54 -21.49
N TYR A 263 -5.96 30.66 -22.43
CA TYR A 263 -6.64 29.39 -22.67
C TYR A 263 -6.70 28.57 -21.37
N PRO A 264 -7.81 27.85 -21.11
CA PRO A 264 -7.83 26.90 -20.01
C PRO A 264 -6.87 25.75 -20.33
N VAL A 265 -5.77 25.72 -19.61
CA VAL A 265 -4.85 24.58 -19.50
C VAL A 265 -5.36 23.76 -18.32
N LEU A 266 -5.83 22.54 -18.60
CA LEU A 266 -5.90 21.50 -17.57
C LEU A 266 -4.45 21.17 -17.19
#